data_AF-A0A3Q3M9S4-F1
#
_entry.id   AF-A0A3Q3M9S4-F1
#
_cell.length_a   1.000
_cell.length_b   1.000
_cell.length_c   1.000
_cell.angle_alpha   90.00
_cell.angle_beta   90.00
_cell.angle_gamma   90.00
#
_symmetry.space_group_name_H-M   'P 1'
#
loop_
_entity.id
_entity.type
_entity.pdbx_description
1 polymer ?
#
loop_
_entity_poly.entity_id
_entity_poly.type
_entity_poly.pdbx_seq_one_letter_code
_entity_poly.pdbx_strand_id
1 'polypeptide(L)'
;MFLRKNVLLLFQTGGWVYADCTDFRSTLCKPCPDGTFMDHPTYHPVCYISKSCDEGSGLKMKTSCTKVSDTVCEPLEGFYCSDSRKDDCVEARKHRHCEPGEYIREHGTSSTDTVCSTCSDGTFLDGTFTFCQKHKQCESEGLLLLRAGTKTEDAQCGDIPSDWTGLIVGGVLGHLAVVLVALTAWFCREKITSFLNRSKNL
;
A
#
# COMPACT_ATOMS: atom_id res chain seq x y z
N MET A 1 3.76 80.33 7.51
CA MET A 1 3.52 79.58 8.77
C MET A 1 2.18 78.86 8.56
N PHE A 2 2.08 77.57 8.27
CA PHE A 2 2.76 76.40 8.81
C PHE A 2 3.22 75.46 7.69
N LEU A 3 4.47 75.00 7.78
CA LEU A 3 4.95 73.82 7.06
C LEU A 3 4.08 72.63 7.50
N ARG A 4 3.08 72.23 6.71
CA ARG A 4 2.40 70.94 6.90
C ARG A 4 3.44 69.88 6.63
N LYS A 5 4.11 69.43 7.69
CA LYS A 5 5.00 68.27 7.67
C LYS A 5 4.22 67.12 7.06
N ASN A 6 4.54 66.80 5.81
CA ASN A 6 4.29 65.53 5.17
C ASN A 6 4.91 64.44 6.07
N VAL A 7 4.18 64.02 7.11
CA VAL A 7 4.48 62.78 7.81
C VAL A 7 3.65 61.73 7.09
N LEU A 8 4.23 61.25 5.99
CA LEU A 8 3.85 60.03 5.30
C LEU A 8 4.04 58.89 6.33
N LEU A 9 3.06 58.65 7.20
CA LEU A 9 3.04 57.41 7.99
C LEU A 9 2.69 56.30 7.00
N LEU A 10 3.75 55.72 6.43
CA LEU A 10 3.70 54.51 5.63
C LEU A 10 2.81 53.51 6.37
N PHE A 11 1.74 53.06 5.71
CA PHE A 11 0.92 51.95 6.19
C PHE A 11 1.85 50.76 6.43
N GLN A 12 2.23 50.51 7.68
CA GLN A 12 3.10 49.39 8.01
C GLN A 12 2.26 48.13 8.14
N THR A 13 2.80 47.01 7.70
CA THR A 13 2.24 45.68 7.94
C THR A 13 2.11 45.44 9.44
N GLY A 14 1.13 44.64 9.83
CA GLY A 14 0.87 44.24 11.22
C GLY A 14 0.21 45.30 12.10
N GLY A 15 -0.34 46.35 11.48
CA GLY A 15 -1.26 47.26 12.12
C GLY A 15 -2.55 47.45 11.32
N TRP A 16 -3.59 47.93 11.99
CA TRP A 16 -4.87 48.33 11.41
C TRP A 16 -5.13 49.81 11.66
N VAL A 17 -5.99 50.41 10.83
CA VAL A 17 -6.37 51.83 10.95
C VAL A 17 -7.36 51.99 12.10
N TYR A 18 -6.90 52.57 13.20
CA TYR A 18 -7.72 52.84 14.38
C TYR A 18 -8.52 54.14 14.26
N ALA A 19 -7.92 55.18 13.67
CA ALA A 19 -8.58 56.44 13.43
C ALA A 19 -8.08 57.09 12.14
N ASP A 20 -9.01 57.65 11.40
CA ASP A 20 -8.75 58.31 10.13
C ASP A 20 -8.08 59.66 10.31
N CYS A 21 -7.45 60.15 9.24
CA CYS A 21 -6.91 61.49 9.22
C CYS A 21 -8.01 62.55 9.31
N THR A 22 -7.69 63.67 9.96
CA THR A 22 -8.50 64.90 9.95
C THR A 22 -7.66 66.06 9.44
N ASP A 23 -8.24 67.24 9.26
CA ASP A 23 -7.53 68.44 8.76
C ASP A 23 -6.27 68.82 9.56
N PHE A 24 -6.16 68.32 10.80
CA PHE A 24 -5.06 68.62 11.72
C PHE A 24 -4.34 67.37 12.27
N ARG A 25 -4.79 66.16 11.94
CA ARG A 25 -4.22 64.90 12.47
C ARG A 25 -4.02 63.87 11.36
N SER A 26 -2.87 63.22 11.35
CA SER A 26 -2.62 62.07 10.46
C SER A 26 -3.38 60.83 10.94
N THR A 27 -3.55 59.85 10.03
CA THR A 27 -4.11 58.53 10.34
C THR A 27 -3.35 57.86 11.48
N LEU A 28 -4.08 57.27 12.42
CA LEU A 28 -3.53 56.56 13.58
C LEU A 28 -3.66 55.05 13.38
N CYS A 29 -2.53 54.35 13.37
CA CYS A 29 -2.49 52.89 13.28
C CYS A 29 -2.23 52.27 14.66
N LYS A 30 -2.84 51.12 14.92
CA LYS A 30 -2.55 50.29 16.09
C LYS A 30 -2.08 48.90 15.66
N PRO A 31 -1.19 48.25 16.43
CA PRO A 31 -0.79 46.88 16.14
C PRO A 31 -1.99 45.93 16.21
N CYS A 32 -1.95 44.86 15.42
CA CYS A 32 -2.97 43.83 15.46
C CYS A 32 -3.05 43.17 16.86
N PRO A 33 -4.24 42.78 17.35
CA PRO A 33 -4.37 41.97 18.57
C PRO A 33 -3.80 40.56 18.38
N ASP A 34 -3.61 39.81 19.47
CA ASP A 34 -3.07 38.45 19.41
C ASP A 34 -4.03 37.52 18.66
N GLY A 35 -3.47 36.58 17.87
CA GLY A 35 -4.23 35.70 16.98
C GLY A 35 -4.69 36.37 15.68
N THR A 36 -4.26 37.61 15.38
CA THR A 36 -4.58 38.31 14.12
C THR A 36 -3.34 38.90 13.46
N PHE A 37 -3.42 39.07 12.14
CA PHE A 37 -2.31 39.55 11.32
C PHE A 37 -2.75 40.51 10.21
N MET A 38 -1.79 41.24 9.66
CA MET A 38 -1.95 42.08 8.48
C MET A 38 -0.66 42.04 7.64
N ASP A 39 -0.70 41.32 6.53
CA ASP A 39 0.47 41.02 5.69
C ASP A 39 0.77 42.10 4.64
N HIS A 40 -0.15 43.04 4.42
CA HIS A 40 0.03 44.14 3.49
C HIS A 40 -0.37 45.50 4.08
N PRO A 41 0.27 46.60 3.65
CA PRO A 41 -0.16 47.96 3.92
C PRO A 41 -1.62 48.17 3.49
N THR A 42 -2.53 48.39 4.43
CA THR A 42 -3.95 48.57 4.09
C THR A 42 -4.64 49.62 4.94
N TYR A 43 -5.69 50.22 4.38
CA TYR A 43 -6.63 51.07 5.10
C TYR A 43 -7.71 50.25 5.82
N HIS A 44 -7.60 48.92 5.83
CA HIS A 44 -8.60 48.06 6.44
C HIS A 44 -8.64 48.28 7.97
N PRO A 45 -9.82 48.58 8.56
CA PRO A 45 -9.95 48.81 9.99
C PRO A 45 -9.95 47.51 10.83
N VAL A 46 -9.71 46.34 10.24
CA VAL A 46 -9.75 45.05 10.94
C VAL A 46 -8.61 44.16 10.46
N CYS A 47 -7.88 43.54 11.39
CA CYS A 47 -6.85 42.55 11.07
C CYS A 47 -7.47 41.19 10.72
N TYR A 48 -6.78 40.41 9.87
CA TYR A 48 -7.22 39.06 9.52
C TYR A 48 -7.04 38.12 10.70
N ILE A 49 -8.03 37.24 10.91
CA ILE A 49 -7.93 36.18 11.92
C ILE A 49 -6.99 35.12 11.38
N SER A 50 -6.07 34.68 12.24
CA SER A 50 -5.11 33.65 11.86
C SER A 50 -5.79 32.29 11.85
N LYS A 51 -5.46 31.46 10.88
CA LYS A 51 -5.99 30.10 10.84
C LYS A 51 -5.34 29.22 11.91
N SER A 52 -6.05 28.16 12.28
CA SER A 52 -5.56 27.09 13.12
C SER A 52 -5.27 25.85 12.29
N CYS A 53 -4.18 25.16 12.58
CA CYS A 53 -3.89 23.84 12.00
C CYS A 53 -4.57 22.79 12.89
N ASP A 54 -5.63 22.17 12.38
CA ASP A 54 -6.38 21.14 13.10
C ASP A 54 -5.71 19.78 13.00
N GLU A 55 -5.30 19.22 14.14
CA GLU A 55 -4.72 17.87 14.23
C GLU A 55 -5.74 16.79 13.81
N GLY A 56 -7.04 17.02 14.02
CA GLY A 56 -8.10 16.12 13.56
C GLY A 56 -8.15 15.97 12.03
N SER A 57 -7.69 17.01 11.33
CA SER A 57 -7.56 17.06 9.87
C SER A 57 -6.16 16.61 9.39
N GLY A 58 -5.31 16.09 10.28
CA GLY A 58 -3.97 15.62 9.95
C GLY A 58 -2.95 16.74 9.69
N LEU A 59 -3.21 17.95 10.19
CA LEU A 59 -2.33 19.10 10.06
C LEU A 59 -1.70 19.47 11.42
N LYS A 60 -0.52 20.05 11.39
CA LYS A 60 0.17 20.64 12.55
C LYS A 60 0.74 22.01 12.19
N MET A 61 0.97 22.83 13.20
CA MET A 61 1.54 24.16 13.00
C MET A 61 3.04 24.06 12.70
N LYS A 62 3.43 24.49 11.50
CA LYS A 62 4.84 24.65 11.09
C LYS A 62 5.39 26.00 11.53
N THR A 63 4.60 27.05 11.39
CA THR A 63 4.98 28.42 11.75
C THR A 63 3.81 29.10 12.42
N SER A 64 4.06 29.73 13.57
CA SER A 64 3.05 30.46 14.33
C SER A 64 2.66 31.76 13.65
N CYS A 65 1.40 32.16 13.80
CA CYS A 65 0.92 33.50 13.50
C CYS A 65 1.83 34.57 14.10
N THR A 66 2.10 35.62 13.31
CA THR A 66 2.70 36.87 13.77
C THR A 66 1.78 38.04 13.43
N LYS A 67 2.11 39.26 13.87
CA LYS A 67 1.32 40.44 13.47
C LYS A 67 1.33 40.67 11.96
N VAL A 68 2.33 40.18 11.23
CA VAL A 68 2.52 40.43 9.79
C VAL A 68 2.32 39.20 8.91
N SER A 69 2.06 38.02 9.49
CA SER A 69 1.94 36.78 8.74
C SER A 69 0.96 35.82 9.41
N ASP A 70 0.21 35.10 8.59
CA ASP A 70 -0.66 34.02 9.05
C ASP A 70 0.17 32.85 9.62
N THR A 71 -0.53 31.95 10.31
CA THR A 71 -0.05 30.61 10.64
C THR A 71 0.28 29.84 9.34
N VAL A 72 1.31 29.00 9.36
CA VAL A 72 1.60 28.05 8.26
C VAL A 72 1.44 26.64 8.80
N CYS A 73 0.65 25.83 8.09
CA CYS A 73 0.38 24.45 8.44
C CYS A 73 1.24 23.48 7.62
N GLU A 74 1.58 22.35 8.22
CA GLU A 74 2.21 21.21 7.57
C GLU A 74 1.49 19.92 7.97
N PRO A 75 1.61 18.84 7.18
CA PRO A 75 0.98 17.57 7.54
C PRO A 75 1.62 16.94 8.79
N LEU A 76 0.80 16.24 9.56
CA LEU A 76 1.21 15.40 10.69
C LEU A 76 1.95 14.16 10.18
N GLU A 77 2.71 13.49 11.06
CA GLU A 77 3.34 12.22 10.70
C GLU A 77 2.31 11.17 10.28
N GLY A 78 2.62 10.43 9.20
CA GLY A 78 1.69 9.51 8.56
C GLY A 78 0.67 10.18 7.63
N PHE A 79 0.81 11.48 7.37
CA PHE A 79 0.03 12.22 6.38
C PHE A 79 0.95 12.89 5.35
N TYR A 80 0.40 13.15 4.17
CA TYR A 80 1.01 14.00 3.15
C TYR A 80 0.07 15.15 2.78
N CYS A 81 0.64 16.22 2.27
CA CYS A 81 -0.13 17.35 1.78
C CYS A 81 -0.69 17.06 0.38
N SER A 82 -2.01 17.03 0.28
CA SER A 82 -2.72 16.81 -0.99
C SER A 82 -3.07 18.10 -1.73
N ASP A 83 -3.27 19.21 -0.99
CA ASP A 83 -3.42 20.56 -1.53
C ASP A 83 -2.43 21.49 -0.80
N SER A 84 -1.41 21.99 -1.51
CA SER A 84 -0.40 22.90 -1.00
C SER A 84 -0.49 24.27 -1.69
N ARG A 85 -0.40 25.33 -0.90
CA ARG A 85 -0.36 26.73 -1.36
C ARG A 85 0.90 27.40 -0.87
N LYS A 86 1.91 27.48 -1.75
CA LYS A 86 3.28 27.90 -1.39
C LYS A 86 3.83 26.95 -0.31
N ASP A 87 4.14 27.48 0.88
CA ASP A 87 4.69 26.71 2.01
C ASP A 87 3.61 26.15 2.94
N ASP A 88 2.33 26.44 2.67
CA ASP A 88 1.21 26.07 3.53
C ASP A 88 0.47 24.84 3.01
N CYS A 89 0.16 23.91 3.91
CA CYS A 89 -0.68 22.77 3.61
C CYS A 89 -2.14 23.03 3.98
N VAL A 90 -3.01 22.97 2.97
CA VAL A 90 -4.44 23.25 3.11
C VAL A 90 -5.21 21.98 3.44
N GLU A 91 -4.88 20.88 2.78
CA GLU A 91 -5.53 19.58 2.98
C GLU A 91 -4.48 18.48 3.13
N ALA A 92 -4.48 17.82 4.27
CA ALA A 92 -3.65 16.65 4.53
C ALA A 92 -4.44 15.36 4.36
N ARG A 93 -3.79 14.33 3.80
CA ARG A 93 -4.35 12.99 3.63
C ARG A 93 -3.42 11.97 4.25
N LYS A 94 -4.01 10.94 4.86
CA LYS A 94 -3.24 9.86 5.46
C LYS A 94 -2.48 9.11 4.37
N HIS A 95 -1.24 8.73 4.65
CA HIS A 95 -0.48 7.86 3.77
C HIS A 95 -1.21 6.55 3.55
N ARG A 96 -1.23 6.09 2.30
CA ARG A 96 -1.75 4.78 1.92
C ARG A 96 -0.97 3.68 2.64
N HIS A 97 -1.70 2.67 3.10
CA HIS A 97 -1.13 1.39 3.50
C HIS A 97 -1.11 0.44 2.28
N CYS A 98 -0.05 -0.34 2.16
CA CYS A 98 0.05 -1.34 1.09
C CYS A 98 -0.77 -2.57 1.46
N GLU A 99 -1.47 -3.14 0.49
CA GLU A 99 -2.30 -4.32 0.71
C GLU A 99 -1.43 -5.60 0.74
N PRO A 100 -1.94 -6.72 1.27
CA PRO A 100 -1.23 -7.99 1.20
C PRO A 100 -0.82 -8.35 -0.24
N GLY A 101 0.45 -8.75 -0.41
CA GLY A 101 1.04 -9.03 -1.72
C GLY A 101 1.57 -7.81 -2.48
N GLU A 102 1.48 -6.62 -1.86
CA GLU A 102 2.19 -5.41 -2.27
C GLU A 102 3.33 -5.08 -1.31
N TYR A 103 4.39 -4.47 -1.84
CA TYR A 103 5.47 -3.89 -1.06
C TYR A 103 5.54 -2.38 -1.26
N ILE A 104 6.12 -1.68 -0.30
CA ILE A 104 6.42 -0.25 -0.43
C ILE A 104 7.55 -0.10 -1.43
N ARG A 105 7.24 0.48 -2.60
CA ARG A 105 8.26 0.83 -3.59
C ARG A 105 8.92 2.15 -3.23
N GLU A 106 8.12 3.13 -2.80
CA GLU A 106 8.58 4.45 -2.37
C GLU A 106 7.83 4.86 -1.11
N HIS A 107 8.58 5.28 -0.09
CA HIS A 107 8.01 5.77 1.16
C HIS A 107 7.34 7.13 0.94
N GLY A 108 6.16 7.32 1.56
CA GLY A 108 5.48 8.60 1.57
C GLY A 108 6.33 9.69 2.25
N THR A 109 6.18 10.92 1.77
CA THR A 109 6.80 12.12 2.34
C THR A 109 5.73 13.09 2.83
N SER A 110 6.11 14.25 3.35
CA SER A 110 5.15 15.32 3.66
C SER A 110 4.44 15.87 2.40
N SER A 111 4.93 15.55 1.20
CA SER A 111 4.38 16.06 -0.07
C SER A 111 3.84 14.98 -1.00
N THR A 112 4.16 13.71 -0.72
CA THR A 112 3.81 12.58 -1.59
C THR A 112 3.27 11.42 -0.79
N ASP A 113 2.31 10.71 -1.37
CA ASP A 113 1.79 9.48 -0.77
C ASP A 113 2.80 8.33 -0.88
N THR A 114 2.59 7.29 -0.08
CA THR A 114 3.29 6.02 -0.19
C THR A 114 2.91 5.33 -1.49
N VAL A 115 3.92 4.91 -2.26
CA VAL A 115 3.72 4.17 -3.51
C VAL A 115 3.93 2.69 -3.26
N CYS A 116 2.87 1.91 -3.43
CA CYS A 116 2.91 0.45 -3.34
C CYS A 116 3.06 -0.18 -4.73
N SER A 117 3.67 -1.36 -4.79
CA SER A 117 3.77 -2.16 -6.02
C SER A 117 3.51 -3.62 -5.71
N THR A 118 2.84 -4.32 -6.63
CA THR A 118 2.55 -5.75 -6.48
C THR A 118 3.79 -6.59 -6.78
N CYS A 119 3.91 -7.73 -6.10
CA CYS A 119 4.92 -8.73 -6.45
C CYS A 119 4.73 -9.25 -7.88
N SER A 120 5.86 -9.49 -8.57
CA SER A 120 5.89 -10.10 -9.90
C SER A 120 5.47 -11.56 -9.84
N ASP A 121 5.09 -12.12 -10.99
CA ASP A 121 4.76 -13.55 -11.08
C ASP A 121 5.94 -14.41 -10.63
N GLY A 122 5.65 -15.48 -9.89
CA GLY A 122 6.68 -16.32 -9.26
C GLY A 122 7.29 -15.74 -7.98
N THR A 123 6.72 -14.65 -7.44
CA THR A 123 7.13 -14.08 -6.15
C THR A 123 5.95 -13.80 -5.22
N PHE A 124 6.20 -13.79 -3.92
CA PHE A 124 5.20 -13.56 -2.88
C PHE A 124 5.71 -12.64 -1.76
N LEU A 125 4.78 -12.04 -1.02
CA LEU A 125 5.02 -11.29 0.20
C LEU A 125 3.92 -11.61 1.22
N ASP A 126 4.30 -12.28 2.30
CA ASP A 126 3.40 -12.76 3.37
C ASP A 126 3.30 -11.77 4.55
N GLY A 127 3.98 -10.63 4.47
CA GLY A 127 4.09 -9.65 5.55
C GLY A 127 5.23 -9.92 6.54
N THR A 128 5.92 -11.06 6.45
CA THR A 128 7.13 -11.37 7.25
C THR A 128 8.34 -10.59 6.73
N PHE A 129 8.36 -10.32 5.43
CA PHE A 129 9.45 -9.62 4.75
C PHE A 129 9.02 -8.23 4.25
N THR A 130 10.00 -7.36 3.99
CA THR A 130 9.77 -6.04 3.40
C THR A 130 9.86 -6.04 1.86
N PHE A 131 10.29 -7.16 1.26
CA PHE A 131 10.48 -7.32 -0.18
C PHE A 131 10.04 -8.71 -0.66
N CYS A 132 9.57 -8.78 -1.92
CA CYS A 132 9.02 -10.01 -2.50
C CYS A 132 10.07 -11.13 -2.55
N GLN A 133 9.68 -12.31 -2.08
CA GLN A 133 10.48 -13.53 -2.15
C GLN A 133 10.09 -14.37 -3.35
N LYS A 134 11.04 -15.08 -3.94
CA LYS A 134 10.74 -16.06 -4.99
C LYS A 134 9.99 -17.25 -4.41
N HIS A 135 9.04 -17.78 -5.18
CA HIS A 135 8.36 -19.01 -4.83
C HIS A 135 9.34 -20.19 -4.75
N LYS A 136 9.07 -21.12 -3.84
CA LYS A 136 9.77 -22.40 -3.75
C LYS A 136 9.60 -23.18 -5.06
N GLN A 137 10.72 -23.69 -5.58
CA GLN A 137 10.73 -24.56 -6.75
C GLN A 137 10.70 -26.03 -6.32
N CYS A 138 9.50 -26.61 -6.22
CA CYS A 138 9.32 -28.00 -5.75
C CYS A 138 10.16 -29.01 -6.53
N GLU A 139 10.26 -28.86 -7.85
CA GLU A 139 11.04 -29.75 -8.72
C GLU A 139 12.54 -29.77 -8.36
N SER A 140 13.09 -28.62 -7.94
CA SER A 140 14.49 -28.52 -7.51
C SER A 140 14.77 -29.25 -6.20
N GLU A 141 13.73 -29.47 -5.39
CA GLU A 141 13.78 -30.25 -4.15
C GLU A 141 13.33 -31.70 -4.35
N GLY A 142 13.04 -32.12 -5.59
CA GLY A 142 12.54 -33.46 -5.90
C GLY A 142 11.10 -33.72 -5.42
N LEU A 143 10.35 -32.66 -5.09
CA LEU A 143 8.97 -32.72 -4.63
C LEU A 143 8.00 -32.34 -5.76
N LEU A 144 6.75 -32.77 -5.66
CA LEU A 144 5.69 -32.32 -6.55
C LEU A 144 5.05 -31.03 -6.03
N LEU A 145 4.68 -30.16 -6.98
CA LEU A 145 3.87 -28.97 -6.69
C LEU A 145 2.44 -29.39 -6.36
N LEU A 146 2.03 -29.21 -5.10
CA LEU A 146 0.66 -29.47 -4.64
C LEU A 146 -0.25 -28.27 -4.87
N ARG A 147 0.25 -27.07 -4.57
CA ARG A 147 -0.47 -25.81 -4.75
C ARG A 147 0.47 -24.74 -5.27
N ALA A 148 0.09 -24.08 -6.36
CA ALA A 148 0.82 -22.93 -6.88
C ALA A 148 0.82 -21.80 -5.85
N GLY A 149 1.97 -21.12 -5.72
CA GLY A 149 2.10 -19.93 -4.88
C GLY A 149 1.26 -18.78 -5.43
N THR A 150 0.90 -17.85 -4.55
CA THR A 150 0.18 -16.62 -4.87
C THR A 150 1.08 -15.40 -4.58
N LYS A 151 0.57 -14.19 -4.76
CA LYS A 151 1.33 -12.98 -4.37
C LYS A 151 1.48 -12.83 -2.85
N THR A 152 0.70 -13.57 -2.06
CA THR A 152 0.72 -13.51 -0.59
C THR A 152 1.25 -14.79 0.06
N GLU A 153 1.30 -15.90 -0.68
CA GLU A 153 1.65 -17.22 -0.14
C GLU A 153 2.65 -17.92 -1.04
N ASP A 154 3.55 -18.70 -0.44
CA ASP A 154 4.50 -19.52 -1.18
C ASP A 154 3.84 -20.75 -1.82
N ALA A 155 4.53 -21.35 -2.81
CA ALA A 155 4.17 -22.63 -3.39
C ALA A 155 4.25 -23.75 -2.35
N GLN A 156 3.24 -24.62 -2.32
CA GLN A 156 3.22 -25.79 -1.43
C GLN A 156 3.71 -27.02 -2.18
N CYS A 157 4.73 -27.67 -1.63
CA CYS A 157 5.36 -28.86 -2.17
C CYS A 157 5.06 -30.08 -1.30
N GLY A 158 5.02 -31.26 -1.89
CA GLY A 158 4.93 -32.51 -1.15
C GLY A 158 5.25 -33.73 -1.98
N ASP A 159 5.34 -34.87 -1.30
CA ASP A 159 5.60 -36.15 -1.92
C ASP A 159 4.39 -36.66 -2.69
N ILE A 160 4.64 -37.57 -3.65
CA ILE A 160 3.57 -38.32 -4.30
C ILE A 160 2.79 -39.06 -3.21
N PRO A 161 1.45 -38.93 -3.13
CA PRO A 161 0.67 -39.76 -2.22
C PRO A 161 0.93 -41.23 -2.54
N SER A 162 1.41 -41.98 -1.55
CA SER A 162 1.78 -43.41 -1.63
C SER A 162 0.66 -44.33 -2.12
N ASP A 163 -0.56 -43.81 -2.22
CA ASP A 163 -1.74 -44.49 -2.76
C ASP A 163 -1.58 -44.85 -4.25
N TRP A 164 -0.88 -44.02 -5.03
CA TRP A 164 -0.62 -44.29 -6.45
C TRP A 164 0.31 -45.49 -6.67
N THR A 165 1.30 -45.68 -5.81
CA THR A 165 2.15 -46.88 -5.82
C THR A 165 1.35 -48.14 -5.51
N GLY A 166 0.37 -48.07 -4.60
CA GLY A 166 -0.52 -49.19 -4.29
C GLY A 166 -1.40 -49.61 -5.47
N LEU A 167 -1.98 -48.64 -6.18
CA LEU A 167 -2.81 -48.90 -7.35
C LEU A 167 -2.02 -49.48 -8.54
N ILE A 168 -0.80 -49.00 -8.78
CA ILE A 168 0.06 -49.53 -9.86
C ILE A 168 0.52 -50.95 -9.53
N VAL A 169 1.00 -51.19 -8.30
CA VAL A 169 1.46 -52.52 -7.88
C VAL A 169 0.31 -53.52 -7.85
N GLY A 170 -0.85 -53.12 -7.31
CA GLY A 170 -2.05 -53.94 -7.29
C GLY A 170 -2.58 -54.26 -8.68
N GLY A 171 -2.58 -53.27 -9.59
CA GLY A 171 -2.96 -53.46 -10.99
C GLY A 171 -2.04 -54.45 -11.71
N VAL A 172 -0.73 -54.29 -11.59
CA VAL A 172 0.25 -55.19 -12.24
C VAL A 172 0.15 -56.62 -11.68
N LEU A 173 0.05 -56.79 -10.36
CA LEU A 173 -0.13 -58.10 -9.73
C LEU A 173 -1.45 -58.76 -10.16
N GLY A 174 -2.54 -57.99 -10.22
CA GLY A 174 -3.83 -58.46 -10.70
C GLY A 174 -3.78 -58.91 -12.16
N HIS A 175 -3.16 -58.11 -13.04
CA HIS A 175 -2.97 -58.47 -14.45
C HIS A 175 -2.15 -59.75 -14.61
N LEU A 176 -1.03 -59.88 -13.89
CA LEU A 176 -0.20 -61.08 -13.92
C LEU A 176 -0.96 -62.33 -13.46
N ALA A 177 -1.78 -62.21 -12.41
CA ALA A 177 -2.61 -63.31 -11.92
C ALA A 177 -3.65 -63.76 -12.95
N VAL A 178 -4.32 -62.82 -13.62
CA VAL A 178 -5.30 -63.14 -14.68
C VAL A 178 -4.63 -63.84 -15.86
N VAL A 179 -3.44 -63.39 -16.28
CA VAL A 179 -2.68 -64.03 -17.36
C VAL A 179 -2.27 -65.46 -16.96
N LEU A 180 -1.81 -65.67 -15.73
CA LEU A 180 -1.48 -67.02 -15.22
C LEU A 180 -2.70 -67.95 -15.19
N VAL A 181 -3.85 -67.46 -14.73
CA VAL A 181 -5.10 -68.23 -14.73
C VAL A 181 -5.53 -68.56 -16.17
N ALA A 182 -5.42 -67.62 -17.10
CA ALA A 182 -5.76 -67.85 -18.50
C ALA A 182 -4.82 -68.89 -19.15
N LEU A 183 -3.51 -68.80 -18.91
CA LEU A 183 -2.52 -69.76 -19.42
C LEU A 183 -2.72 -71.16 -18.84
N THR A 184 -2.95 -71.26 -17.52
CA THR A 184 -3.23 -72.56 -16.88
C THR A 184 -4.55 -73.17 -17.34
N ALA A 185 -5.60 -72.37 -17.50
CA ALA A 185 -6.87 -72.82 -18.07
C ALA A 185 -6.71 -73.27 -19.52
N TRP A 186 -5.92 -72.56 -20.34
CA TRP A 186 -5.61 -72.94 -21.71
C TRP A 186 -4.84 -74.26 -21.76
N PHE A 187 -3.81 -74.42 -20.94
CA PHE A 187 -3.00 -75.65 -20.86
C PHE A 187 -3.84 -76.84 -20.37
N CYS A 188 -4.70 -76.62 -19.37
CA CYS A 188 -5.66 -77.62 -18.91
C CYS A 188 -6.64 -78.02 -20.02
N ARG A 189 -7.18 -77.06 -20.78
CA ARG A 189 -8.05 -77.34 -21.94
C ARG A 189 -7.31 -78.17 -22.99
N GLU A 190 -6.10 -77.78 -23.38
CA GLU A 190 -5.31 -78.50 -24.37
C GLU A 190 -5.00 -79.94 -23.93
N LYS A 191 -4.64 -80.12 -22.65
CA LYS A 191 -4.39 -81.45 -22.08
C LYS A 191 -5.66 -82.30 -22.04
N ILE A 192 -6.81 -81.74 -21.64
CA ILE A 192 -8.11 -82.45 -21.63
C ILE A 192 -8.52 -82.82 -23.06
N THR A 193 -8.38 -81.90 -24.03
CA THR A 193 -8.70 -82.18 -25.43
C THR A 193 -7.80 -83.27 -26.01
N SER A 194 -6.50 -83.29 -25.69
CA SER A 194 -5.60 -84.37 -26.12
C SER A 194 -5.95 -85.72 -25.48
N PHE A 195 -6.34 -85.76 -24.19
CA PHE A 195 -6.84 -86.97 -23.53
C PHE A 195 -8.18 -87.46 -24.12
N LEU A 196 -9.14 -86.58 -24.36
CA LEU A 196 -10.43 -86.93 -24.97
C LEU A 196 -10.26 -87.43 -26.41
N ASN A 197 -9.37 -86.83 -27.19
CA ASN A 197 -9.05 -87.32 -28.53
C ASN A 197 -8.34 -88.68 -28.50
N ARG A 198 -7.53 -88.96 -27.47
CA ARG A 198 -6.91 -90.28 -27.28
C ARG A 198 -7.93 -91.36 -26.86
N SER A 199 -8.93 -91.00 -26.07
CA SER A 199 -10.04 -91.89 -25.68
C SER A 199 -11.02 -92.22 -26.82
N LYS A 200 -11.11 -91.39 -27.86
CA LYS A 200 -11.95 -91.63 -29.03
C LYS A 200 -11.30 -92.51 -30.11
N ASN A 201 -10.01 -92.82 -29.96
CA ASN A 201 -9.21 -93.63 -30.88
C ASN A 201 -8.84 -95.02 -30.29
N LEU A 202 -9.50 -95.42 -29.21
CA LEU A 202 -9.56 -96.79 -28.68
C LEU A 202 -10.99 -97.33 -28.88
#